data_AF-A0A828PZG8-F1
#
_entry.id   AF-A0A828PZG8-F1
#
_cell.length_a   1.000
_cell.length_b   1.000
_cell.length_c   1.000
_cell.angle_alpha   90.00
_cell.angle_beta   90.00
_cell.angle_gamma   90.00
#
_symmetry.space_group_name_H-M   'P 1'
#
loop_
_entity.id
_entity.type
_entity.pdbx_description
1 polymer ?
#
loop_
_entity_poly.entity_id
_entity_poly.type
_entity_poly.pdbx_seq_one_letter_code
_entity_poly.pdbx_strand_id
1 'polypeptide(L)'
;EMADQVSEDVKEERFHRFMQVQQRISAARLQQKVGKTLAVIIDEIDEEGIIGRSMADAPEIDGVVYVDNLSEQEVKVGQVISVSITNADEYDLWGTC
;
A
#
# COMPACT_ATOMS: atom_id res chain seq x y z
N GLU A 1 -24.50 7.87 -26.52
CA GLU A 1 -24.90 8.26 -25.16
C GLU A 1 -25.98 7.32 -24.63
N MET A 2 -26.02 7.11 -23.31
CA MET A 2 -27.09 6.37 -22.66
C MET A 2 -28.11 7.37 -22.10
N ALA A 3 -29.40 7.04 -22.20
CA ALA A 3 -30.46 7.84 -21.60
C ALA A 3 -30.40 7.81 -20.06
N ASP A 4 -31.02 8.80 -19.41
CA ASP A 4 -31.24 8.87 -17.95
C ASP A 4 -29.96 8.86 -17.09
N GLN A 5 -28.87 9.45 -17.57
CA GLN A 5 -27.69 9.68 -16.75
C GLN A 5 -28.01 10.69 -15.63
N VAL A 6 -27.49 10.42 -14.43
CA VAL A 6 -27.43 11.43 -13.36
C VAL A 6 -26.42 12.52 -13.73
N SER A 7 -26.57 13.72 -13.15
CA SER A 7 -25.60 14.80 -13.36
C SER A 7 -24.21 14.43 -12.84
N GLU A 8 -23.18 15.07 -13.39
CA GLU A 8 -21.79 14.85 -12.96
C GLU A 8 -21.60 15.14 -11.46
N ASP A 9 -22.21 16.21 -10.94
CA ASP A 9 -22.18 16.55 -9.51
C ASP A 9 -22.67 15.39 -8.61
N VAL A 10 -23.73 14.68 -9.04
CA VAL A 10 -24.26 13.53 -8.29
C VAL A 10 -23.32 12.32 -8.38
N LYS A 11 -22.63 12.14 -9.51
CA LYS A 11 -21.62 11.08 -9.66
C LYS A 11 -20.44 11.34 -8.73
N GLU A 12 -19.93 12.56 -8.71
CA GLU A 12 -18.79 12.99 -7.90
C GLU A 12 -19.12 12.90 -6.40
N GLU A 13 -20.29 13.38 -5.97
CA GLU A 13 -20.74 13.24 -4.58
C GLU A 13 -20.77 11.77 -4.13
N ARG A 14 -21.35 10.89 -4.97
CA ARG A 14 -21.43 9.46 -4.68
C ARG A 14 -20.06 8.79 -4.65
N PHE A 15 -19.18 9.17 -5.58
CA PHE A 15 -17.81 8.68 -5.62
C PHE A 15 -17.08 9.04 -4.32
N HIS A 16 -17.07 10.31 -3.91
CA HIS A 16 -16.42 10.72 -2.67
C HIS A 16 -16.99 10.03 -1.44
N ARG A 17 -18.33 9.95 -1.33
CA ARG A 17 -18.98 9.26 -0.21
C ARG A 17 -18.60 7.78 -0.17
N PHE A 18 -18.52 7.12 -1.32
CA PHE A 18 -18.10 5.72 -1.41
C PHE A 18 -16.63 5.55 -1.03
N MET A 19 -15.73 6.37 -1.58
CA MET A 19 -14.31 6.29 -1.32
C MET A 19 -13.97 6.57 0.14
N GLN A 20 -14.65 7.51 0.81
CA GLN A 20 -14.48 7.74 2.26
C GLN A 20 -14.76 6.49 3.09
N VAL A 21 -15.79 5.71 2.72
CA VAL A 21 -16.11 4.45 3.42
C VAL A 21 -15.06 3.38 3.11
N GLN A 22 -14.67 3.25 1.84
CA GLN A 22 -13.67 2.27 1.41
C GLN A 22 -12.31 2.54 2.06
N GLN A 23 -11.86 3.80 2.09
CA GLN A 23 -10.60 4.23 2.69
C GLN A 23 -10.50 3.82 4.16
N ARG A 24 -11.57 4.04 4.95
CA ARG A 24 -11.63 3.61 6.36
C ARG A 24 -11.53 2.09 6.51
N ILE A 25 -12.12 1.33 5.61
CA ILE A 25 -12.04 -0.14 5.62
C ILE A 25 -10.62 -0.60 5.27
N SER A 26 -9.98 0.05 4.28
CA SER A 26 -8.60 -0.22 3.88
C SER A 26 -7.64 0.01 5.04
N ALA A 27 -7.70 1.20 5.66
CA ALA A 27 -6.90 1.55 6.83
C ALA A 27 -7.05 0.52 7.97
N ALA A 28 -8.28 0.11 8.29
CA ALA A 28 -8.54 -0.88 9.33
C ALA A 28 -7.96 -2.27 9.01
N ARG A 29 -7.83 -2.64 7.72
CA ARG A 29 -7.20 -3.89 7.28
C ARG A 29 -5.68 -3.79 7.31
N LEU A 30 -5.11 -2.70 6.84
CA LEU A 30 -3.66 -2.48 6.88
C LEU A 30 -3.14 -2.35 8.31
N GLN A 31 -3.90 -1.69 9.19
CA GLN A 31 -3.59 -1.62 10.63
C GLN A 31 -3.46 -3.01 11.29
N GLN A 32 -4.18 -4.02 10.81
CA GLN A 32 -4.05 -5.40 11.31
C GLN A 32 -2.77 -6.10 10.83
N LYS A 33 -2.03 -5.51 9.88
CA LYS A 33 -0.72 -5.99 9.44
C LYS A 33 0.41 -5.45 10.32
N VAL A 34 0.20 -4.35 11.05
CA VAL A 34 1.20 -3.80 12.00
C VAL A 34 1.52 -4.83 13.08
N GLY A 35 2.81 -5.01 13.37
CA GLY A 35 3.35 -6.01 14.28
C GLY A 35 3.51 -7.41 13.68
N LYS A 36 3.16 -7.61 12.40
CA LYS A 36 3.40 -8.86 11.67
C LYS A 36 4.62 -8.73 10.76
N THR A 37 5.24 -9.87 10.47
CA THR A 37 6.27 -9.98 9.45
C THR A 37 5.64 -10.43 8.14
N LEU A 38 5.89 -9.69 7.05
CA LEU A 38 5.39 -9.99 5.72
C LEU A 38 6.56 -10.33 4.78
N ALA A 39 6.31 -11.19 3.80
CA ALA A 39 7.19 -11.35 2.66
C ALA A 39 6.94 -10.20 1.67
N VAL A 40 7.98 -9.41 1.40
CA VAL A 40 7.93 -8.23 0.54
C VAL A 40 8.92 -8.41 -0.59
N ILE A 41 8.46 -8.28 -1.83
CA ILE A 41 9.34 -8.21 -3.00
C ILE A 41 9.83 -6.78 -3.16
N ILE A 42 11.13 -6.59 -3.36
CA ILE A 42 11.72 -5.26 -3.56
C ILE A 42 11.59 -4.86 -5.01
N ASP A 43 10.93 -3.73 -5.27
CA ASP A 43 10.74 -3.20 -6.62
C ASP A 43 11.76 -2.10 -6.94
N GLU A 44 12.14 -1.28 -5.95
CA GLU A 44 13.05 -0.15 -6.13
C GLU A 44 13.93 0.09 -4.89
N ILE A 45 15.17 0.55 -5.13
CA ILE A 45 16.11 0.99 -4.11
C ILE A 45 16.75 2.28 -4.63
N ASP A 46 16.57 3.38 -3.92
CA ASP A 46 17.09 4.69 -4.29
C ASP A 46 17.74 5.42 -3.09
N GLU A 47 17.97 6.72 -3.23
CA GLU A 47 18.56 7.55 -2.15
C GLU A 47 17.59 7.77 -0.97
N GLU A 48 16.28 7.61 -1.18
CA GLU A 48 15.23 7.83 -0.19
C GLU A 48 14.91 6.55 0.60
N GLY A 49 15.16 5.37 0.02
CA GLY A 49 15.11 4.10 0.75
C GLY A 49 14.82 2.90 -0.13
N ILE A 50 14.14 1.91 0.46
CA ILE A 50 13.72 0.68 -0.22
C ILE A 50 12.21 0.69 -0.35
N ILE A 51 11.72 0.47 -1.57
CA ILE A 51 10.31 0.34 -1.88
C ILE A 51 10.06 -1.07 -2.40
N GLY A 52 9.02 -1.70 -1.87
CA GLY A 52 8.56 -3.00 -2.33
C GLY A 52 7.05 -3.13 -2.21
N ARG A 53 6.57 -4.35 -2.39
CA ARG A 53 5.15 -4.67 -2.27
C ARG A 53 4.92 -6.03 -1.64
N SER A 54 3.79 -6.19 -0.95
CA SER A 54 3.42 -7.48 -0.40
C SER A 54 2.83 -8.39 -1.48
N MET A 55 2.69 -9.68 -1.19
CA MET A 55 2.04 -10.61 -2.11
C MET A 55 0.58 -10.26 -2.44
N ALA A 56 -0.04 -9.35 -1.68
CA ALA A 56 -1.42 -8.93 -1.86
C ALA A 56 -1.58 -7.76 -2.84
N ASP A 57 -0.50 -7.09 -3.22
CA ASP A 57 -0.54 -5.78 -3.88
C ASP A 57 0.00 -5.90 -5.31
N ALA A 58 -0.75 -5.42 -6.30
CA ALA A 58 -0.38 -5.35 -7.71
C ALA A 58 0.58 -4.17 -7.99
N PRO A 59 1.50 -4.29 -8.96
CA PRO A 59 2.43 -3.20 -9.27
C PRO A 59 1.67 -2.00 -9.84
N GLU A 60 2.11 -0.78 -9.51
CA GLU A 60 1.59 0.53 -9.98
C GLU A 60 0.14 0.87 -9.60
N ILE A 61 -0.65 -0.10 -9.17
CA ILE A 61 -2.10 0.05 -8.93
C ILE A 61 -2.43 0.05 -7.44
N ASP A 62 -1.83 -0.86 -6.67
CA ASP A 62 -2.05 -0.99 -5.23
C ASP A 62 -0.95 -0.28 -4.45
N GLY A 63 -1.10 -0.23 -3.11
CA GLY A 63 -0.15 0.42 -2.22
C GLY A 63 1.21 -0.26 -2.14
N VAL A 64 2.18 0.46 -1.58
CA VAL A 64 3.57 0.04 -1.45
C VAL A 64 3.95 -0.24 0.01
N VAL A 65 5.09 -0.91 0.17
CA VAL A 65 5.75 -1.14 1.45
C VAL A 65 7.08 -0.39 1.43
N TYR A 66 7.18 0.64 2.26
CA TYR A 66 8.44 1.33 2.53
C TYR A 66 9.23 0.56 3.58
N VAL A 67 10.51 0.31 3.31
CA VAL A 67 11.36 -0.54 4.15
C VAL A 67 12.63 0.19 4.58
N ASP A 68 12.81 0.33 5.89
CA ASP A 68 14.07 0.74 6.49
C ASP A 68 14.96 -0.50 6.73
N ASN A 69 16.14 -0.54 6.11
CA ASN A 69 17.08 -1.65 6.27
C ASN A 69 17.97 -1.47 7.50
N LEU A 70 17.51 -1.98 8.64
CA LEU A 70 18.24 -1.95 9.91
C LEU A 70 19.20 -3.14 10.05
N SER A 71 19.03 -4.19 9.26
CA SER A 71 19.91 -5.37 9.25
C SER A 71 21.29 -5.12 8.65
N GLU A 72 21.47 -4.02 7.90
CA GLU A 72 22.66 -3.68 7.11
C GLU A 72 23.07 -4.77 6.10
N GLN A 73 22.18 -5.73 5.82
CA GLN A 73 22.42 -6.74 4.78
C GLN A 73 22.25 -6.13 3.39
N GLU A 74 22.99 -6.66 2.42
CA GLU A 74 22.81 -6.28 1.02
C GLU A 74 21.41 -6.72 0.54
N VAL A 75 20.59 -5.75 0.14
CA VAL A 75 19.25 -5.96 -0.43
C VAL A 75 19.28 -5.63 -1.92
N LYS A 76 18.58 -6.42 -2.75
CA LYS A 76 18.56 -6.26 -4.21
C LYS A 76 17.13 -6.16 -4.72
N VAL A 77 16.93 -5.36 -5.77
CA VAL A 77 15.69 -5.34 -6.53
C VAL A 77 15.37 -6.75 -7.06
N GLY A 78 14.10 -7.15 -6.96
CA GLY A 78 13.58 -8.48 -7.27
C GLY A 78 13.75 -9.51 -6.14
N GLN A 79 14.46 -9.17 -5.06
CA GLN A 79 14.58 -10.05 -3.90
C GLN A 79 13.30 -10.01 -3.06
N VAL A 80 12.91 -11.16 -2.51
CA VAL A 80 11.86 -11.24 -1.49
C VAL A 80 12.51 -11.30 -0.12
N ILE A 81 12.20 -10.32 0.74
CA ILE A 81 12.72 -10.22 2.10
C ILE A 81 11.60 -10.27 3.14
N SER A 82 11.97 -10.58 4.39
CA SER A 82 11.05 -10.54 5.52
C SER A 82 11.06 -9.15 6.15
N VAL A 83 9.93 -8.45 6.11
CA VAL A 83 9.79 -7.09 6.65
C VAL A 83 8.84 -7.11 7.83
N SER A 84 9.27 -6.58 8.97
CA SER A 84 8.42 -6.38 10.14
C SER A 84 7.67 -5.06 10.00
N ILE A 85 6.35 -5.13 9.86
CA ILE A 85 5.51 -3.95 9.64
C ILE A 85 5.37 -3.16 10.94
N THR A 86 5.77 -1.90 10.92
CA THR A 86 5.78 -0.99 12.07
C THR A 86 4.67 0.04 12.01
N ASN A 87 4.23 0.41 10.79
CA ASN A 87 3.15 1.37 10.59
C ASN A 87 2.32 1.05 9.34
N ALA A 88 1.13 1.64 9.29
CA ALA A 88 0.20 1.54 8.18
C ALA A 88 -0.63 2.82 8.10
N ASP A 89 -0.96 3.24 6.88
CA ASP A 89 -1.96 4.27 6.64
C ASP A 89 -3.15 3.69 5.85
N GLU A 90 -3.85 4.51 5.07
CA GLU A 90 -5.02 4.05 4.33
C GLU A 90 -4.70 3.14 3.14
N TYR A 91 -3.50 3.19 2.57
CA TYR A 91 -3.14 2.39 1.39
C TYR A 91 -1.75 1.74 1.48
N ASP A 92 -0.82 2.33 2.24
CA ASP A 92 0.58 1.96 2.28
C ASP A 92 1.01 1.39 3.65
N LEU A 93 2.15 0.70 3.64
CA LEU A 93 2.77 0.11 4.81
C LEU A 93 4.20 0.60 4.98
N TRP A 94 4.64 0.64 6.23
CA TRP A 94 6.03 0.88 6.60
C TRP A 94 6.53 -0.26 7.47
N GLY A 95 7.79 -0.61 7.30
CA GLY A 95 8.42 -1.62 8.11
C GLY A 95 9.94 -1.58 8.07
N THR A 96 10.53 -2.50 8.81
CA THR A 96 11.99 -2.64 8.93
C THR A 96 12.40 -4.06 8.65
N CYS A 97 13.57 -4.25 8.03
CA CYS A 97 14.23 -5.55 7.92
C CYS A 97 15.59 -5.54 8.62
#